data_AF-A0A670K992-F1
#
_entry.id   AF-A0A670K992-F1
#
_cell.length_a   1.000
_cell.length_b   1.000
_cell.length_c   1.000
_cell.angle_alpha   90.00
_cell.angle_beta   90.00
_cell.angle_gamma   90.00
#
_symmetry.space_group_name_H-M   'P 1'
#
loop_
_entity.id
_entity.type
_entity.pdbx_description
1 polymer ?
#
loop_
_entity_poly.entity_id
_entity_poly.type
_entity_poly.pdbx_seq_one_letter_code
_entity_poly.pdbx_strand_id
1 'polypeptide(L)'
;MELGKRRKKQPPWTDPLQRVIEHMAQTLKVHQDRILLLLRDRELAADATPRVLGLGVADIIDCVVETTSQGSSDAGNLQLRVQGKDKSSQMEFTLQRGEPLQKLMSHYRKAQGFGRCKLAFYFDGQRLAATCTPEELGMESGDVIEVWS
;
A
#
# COMPACT_ATOMS: atom_id res chain seq x y z
N MET A 1 -35.71 -34.34 38.26
CA MET A 1 -34.52 -33.53 38.60
C MET A 1 -33.37 -34.14 37.81
N GLU A 2 -32.57 -33.50 36.97
CA GLU A 2 -32.46 -32.16 36.41
C GLU A 2 -31.66 -32.38 35.12
N LEU A 3 -32.12 -31.87 33.97
CA LEU A 3 -31.42 -32.03 32.70
C LEU A 3 -30.24 -31.05 32.65
N GLY A 4 -29.02 -31.55 32.79
CA GLY A 4 -27.79 -30.76 32.80
C GLY A 4 -27.65 -29.91 31.54
N LYS A 5 -27.86 -28.60 31.68
CA LYS A 5 -27.73 -27.62 30.59
C LYS A 5 -26.24 -27.48 30.23
N ARG A 6 -25.79 -28.15 29.15
CA ARG A 6 -24.49 -27.88 28.54
C ARG A 6 -24.50 -26.46 27.97
N ARG A 7 -23.96 -25.50 28.71
CA ARG A 7 -23.68 -24.16 28.19
C ARG A 7 -22.53 -24.29 27.19
N LYS A 8 -22.86 -24.26 25.90
CA LYS A 8 -21.88 -23.96 24.85
C LYS A 8 -21.42 -22.52 25.10
N LYS A 9 -20.25 -22.35 25.72
CA LYS A 9 -19.58 -21.04 25.76
C LYS A 9 -19.16 -20.74 24.32
N GLN A 10 -20.02 -20.09 23.55
CA GLN A 10 -19.57 -19.47 22.31
C GLN A 10 -18.48 -18.45 22.68
N PRO A 11 -17.31 -18.43 22.00
CA PRO A 11 -16.35 -17.37 22.21
C PRO A 11 -17.08 -16.03 22.01
N PRO A 12 -16.77 -15.00 22.80
CA PRO A 12 -17.45 -13.73 22.62
C PRO A 12 -17.02 -13.21 21.24
N TRP A 13 -17.94 -13.25 20.28
CA TRP A 13 -17.83 -12.62 18.95
C TRP A 13 -17.87 -11.09 19.10
N THR A 14 -17.09 -10.57 20.03
CA THR A 14 -16.99 -9.18 20.43
C THR A 14 -15.66 -8.58 20.02
N ASP A 15 -14.72 -9.40 19.56
CA ASP A 15 -13.46 -8.90 19.07
C ASP A 15 -13.70 -8.09 17.78
N PRO A 16 -12.98 -6.97 17.60
CA PRO A 16 -13.03 -6.20 16.37
C PRO A 16 -12.61 -7.03 15.15
N LEU A 17 -13.13 -6.67 13.99
CA LEU A 17 -12.75 -7.27 12.71
C LEU A 17 -11.26 -7.05 12.37
N GLN A 18 -10.57 -6.13 13.07
CA GLN A 18 -9.11 -5.95 13.00
C GLN A 18 -8.35 -7.28 13.14
N ARG A 19 -8.80 -8.19 14.03
CA ARG A 19 -8.16 -9.50 14.19
C ARG A 19 -8.30 -10.38 12.95
N VAL A 20 -9.43 -10.25 12.25
CA VAL A 20 -9.67 -10.95 10.98
C VAL A 20 -8.77 -10.35 9.89
N ILE A 21 -8.65 -9.01 9.84
CA ILE A 21 -7.76 -8.30 8.92
C ILE A 21 -6.30 -8.73 9.13
N GLU A 22 -5.80 -8.72 10.37
CA GLU A 22 -4.46 -9.19 10.74
C GLU A 22 -4.22 -10.63 10.28
N HIS A 23 -5.18 -11.52 10.54
CA HIS A 23 -5.06 -12.93 10.17
C HIS A 23 -5.07 -13.11 8.64
N MET A 24 -5.98 -12.45 7.92
CA MET A 24 -6.07 -12.51 6.47
C MET A 24 -4.83 -11.92 5.80
N ALA A 25 -4.30 -10.80 6.30
CA ALA A 25 -3.05 -10.21 5.82
C ALA A 25 -1.88 -11.20 5.91
N GLN A 26 -1.75 -11.91 7.02
CA GLN A 26 -0.73 -12.96 7.20
C GLN A 26 -0.95 -14.16 6.28
N THR A 27 -2.19 -14.65 6.17
CA THR A 27 -2.55 -15.79 5.33
C THR A 27 -2.31 -15.50 3.85
N LEU A 28 -2.67 -14.31 3.39
CA LEU A 28 -2.57 -13.87 2.01
C LEU A 28 -1.20 -13.23 1.67
N LYS A 29 -0.34 -13.04 2.69
CA LYS A 29 0.98 -12.40 2.57
C LYS A 29 0.91 -10.99 1.97
N VAL A 30 -0.05 -10.20 2.42
CA VAL A 30 -0.23 -8.80 2.04
C VAL A 30 -0.25 -7.91 3.28
N HIS A 31 -0.06 -6.59 3.12
CA HIS A 31 -0.20 -5.65 4.22
C HIS A 31 -1.67 -5.55 4.67
N GLN A 32 -1.91 -5.26 5.96
CA GLN A 32 -3.26 -5.15 6.52
C GLN A 32 -4.14 -4.12 5.79
N ASP A 33 -3.52 -3.01 5.37
CA ASP A 33 -4.19 -1.94 4.60
C ASP A 33 -4.71 -2.40 3.22
N ARG A 34 -4.31 -3.58 2.74
CA ARG A 34 -4.80 -4.14 1.48
C ARG A 34 -5.99 -5.06 1.65
N ILE A 35 -6.40 -5.35 2.89
CA ILE A 35 -7.50 -6.25 3.19
C ILE A 35 -8.77 -5.43 3.39
N LEU A 36 -9.72 -5.59 2.47
CA LEU A 36 -11.05 -5.02 2.55
C LEU A 36 -12.05 -6.12 2.90
N LEU A 37 -12.85 -5.89 3.95
CA LEU A 37 -13.92 -6.81 4.35
C LEU A 37 -15.28 -6.25 3.94
N LEU A 38 -16.06 -7.06 3.24
CA LEU A 38 -17.38 -6.68 2.72
C LEU A 38 -18.47 -7.63 3.24
N LEU A 39 -19.62 -7.07 3.61
CA LEU A 39 -20.85 -7.82 3.87
C LEU A 39 -21.93 -7.31 2.91
N ARG A 40 -22.38 -8.16 1.98
CA ARG A 40 -23.42 -7.79 1.00
C ARG A 40 -23.07 -6.48 0.29
N ASP A 41 -21.84 -6.41 -0.23
CA ASP A 41 -21.27 -5.24 -0.92
C ASP A 41 -21.07 -3.98 -0.05
N ARG A 42 -21.25 -4.09 1.28
CA ARG A 42 -20.96 -3.00 2.21
C ARG A 42 -19.64 -3.21 2.92
N GLU A 43 -18.78 -2.20 2.87
CA GLU A 43 -17.53 -2.15 3.63
C GLU A 43 -17.75 -2.19 5.15
N LEU A 44 -16.94 -3.01 5.81
CA LEU A 44 -16.92 -3.18 7.24
C LEU A 44 -15.71 -2.46 7.83
N ALA A 45 -15.94 -1.58 8.80
CA ALA A 45 -14.87 -0.93 9.53
C ALA A 45 -14.07 -1.94 10.37
N ALA A 46 -12.75 -1.77 10.43
CA ALA A 46 -11.84 -2.67 11.12
C ALA A 46 -12.07 -2.71 12.65
N ASP A 47 -12.49 -1.59 13.24
CA ASP A 47 -12.81 -1.46 14.66
C ASP A 47 -14.21 -2.00 15.01
N ALA A 48 -15.06 -2.25 14.01
CA ALA A 48 -16.40 -2.76 14.22
C ALA A 48 -16.36 -4.21 14.73
N THR A 49 -17.33 -4.55 15.58
CA THR A 49 -17.48 -5.91 16.11
C THR A 49 -18.63 -6.62 15.42
N PRO A 50 -18.60 -7.95 15.29
CA PRO A 50 -19.71 -8.72 14.74
C PRO A 50 -21.06 -8.41 15.42
N ARG A 51 -21.04 -8.17 16.75
CA ARG A 51 -22.23 -7.78 17.50
C ARG A 51 -22.83 -6.45 17.04
N VAL A 52 -22.01 -5.41 16.86
CA VAL A 52 -22.50 -4.08 16.44
C VAL A 52 -22.98 -4.11 14.99
N LEU A 53 -22.34 -4.94 14.16
CA LEU A 53 -22.72 -5.15 12.77
C LEU A 53 -23.94 -6.08 12.60
N GLY A 54 -24.41 -6.71 13.69
CA GLY A 54 -25.52 -7.66 13.66
C GLY A 54 -25.21 -8.95 12.91
N LEU A 55 -23.92 -9.32 12.79
CA LEU A 55 -23.48 -10.51 12.07
C LEU A 55 -23.89 -11.78 12.80
N GLY A 56 -24.56 -12.67 12.07
CA GLY A 56 -24.85 -14.04 12.47
C GLY A 56 -23.83 -15.04 11.92
N VAL A 57 -23.89 -16.28 12.42
CA VAL A 57 -22.99 -17.38 12.01
C VAL A 57 -23.14 -17.81 10.55
N ALA A 58 -24.21 -17.36 9.88
CA ALA A 58 -24.50 -17.68 8.49
C ALA A 58 -24.15 -16.52 7.54
N ASP A 59 -23.77 -15.36 8.07
CA ASP A 59 -23.34 -14.25 7.23
C ASP A 59 -21.94 -14.54 6.68
N ILE A 60 -21.77 -14.29 5.39
CA ILE A 60 -20.51 -14.45 4.68
C ILE A 60 -19.89 -13.06 4.54
N ILE A 61 -18.66 -12.93 5.01
CA ILE A 61 -17.85 -11.73 4.81
C ILE A 61 -16.90 -12.02 3.66
N ASP A 62 -17.00 -11.24 2.59
CA ASP A 62 -16.04 -11.31 1.50
C ASP A 62 -14.75 -10.58 1.90
N CYS A 63 -13.62 -11.22 1.61
CA CYS A 63 -12.30 -10.65 1.80
C CYS A 63 -11.75 -10.31 0.42
N VAL A 64 -11.65 -9.02 0.13
CA VAL A 64 -11.09 -8.50 -1.11
C VAL A 64 -9.70 -7.98 -0.82
N VAL A 65 -8.71 -8.44 -1.60
CA VAL A 65 -7.37 -7.85 -1.58
C VAL A 65 -7.34 -6.71 -2.57
N GLU A 66 -7.31 -5.48 -2.09
CA GLU A 66 -7.18 -4.34 -2.97
C GLU A 66 -5.80 -4.35 -3.64
N THR A 67 -5.80 -4.16 -4.96
CA THR A 67 -4.59 -4.02 -5.78
C THR A 67 -4.18 -2.55 -5.94
N THR A 68 -4.86 -1.63 -5.26
CA THR A 68 -4.40 -0.25 -5.15
C THR A 68 -3.09 -0.26 -4.38
N SER A 69 -2.00 -0.01 -5.10
CA SER A 69 -0.67 0.26 -4.55
C SER A 69 -0.66 1.63 -3.84
N GLN A 70 -1.55 1.81 -2.88
CA GLN A 70 -1.69 3.02 -2.06
C GLN A 70 -1.97 2.49 -0.65
N GLY A 71 -0.95 2.20 0.15
CA GLY A 71 0.00 3.20 0.59
C GLY A 71 -0.43 3.60 1.99
N SER A 72 0.03 2.82 2.96
CA SER A 72 -0.03 3.09 4.39
C SER A 72 0.05 4.58 4.70
N SER A 73 -0.95 5.12 5.40
CA SER A 73 -0.86 6.16 6.44
C SER A 73 0.29 7.18 6.41
N ASP A 74 0.65 7.70 5.24
CA ASP A 74 1.48 8.89 5.07
C ASP A 74 0.81 9.71 3.97
N ALA A 75 -0.20 10.51 4.34
CA ALA A 75 -0.97 11.35 3.42
C ALA A 75 -0.14 12.37 2.60
N GLY A 76 1.20 12.36 2.73
CA GLY A 76 2.14 13.20 1.98
C GLY A 76 3.20 12.45 1.16
N ASN A 77 3.40 11.13 1.35
CA ASN A 77 4.50 10.40 0.70
C ASN A 77 4.00 9.67 -0.54
N LEU A 78 4.89 9.47 -1.51
CA LEU A 78 4.65 8.63 -2.66
C LEU A 78 5.85 7.72 -2.96
N GLN A 79 5.58 6.58 -3.59
CA GLN A 79 6.60 5.64 -4.01
C GLN A 79 6.83 5.75 -5.52
N LEU A 80 8.03 6.15 -5.95
CA LEU A 80 8.42 6.20 -7.35
C LEU A 80 9.40 5.10 -7.70
N ARG A 81 9.33 4.61 -8.94
CA ARG A 81 10.34 3.72 -9.51
C ARG A 81 11.22 4.50 -10.47
N VAL A 82 12.53 4.39 -10.33
CA VAL A 82 13.52 4.96 -11.25
C VAL A 82 14.12 3.81 -12.05
N GLN A 83 14.02 3.87 -13.37
CA GLN A 83 14.38 2.78 -14.27
C GLN A 83 15.33 3.25 -15.37
N GLY A 84 16.53 2.65 -15.43
CA GLY A 84 17.46 2.80 -16.54
C GLY A 84 17.14 1.87 -17.73
N LYS A 85 18.01 1.90 -18.74
CA LYS A 85 17.85 1.11 -19.97
C LYS A 85 17.80 -0.41 -19.74
N ASP A 86 18.56 -0.90 -18.76
CA ASP A 86 18.60 -2.31 -18.41
C ASP A 86 17.60 -2.63 -17.30
N LYS A 87 16.94 -3.79 -17.40
CA LYS A 87 15.98 -4.26 -16.37
C LYS A 87 16.61 -4.39 -14.97
N SER A 88 17.93 -4.56 -14.89
CA SER A 88 18.69 -4.61 -13.64
C SER A 88 18.97 -3.24 -13.02
N SER A 89 18.76 -2.14 -13.76
CA SER A 89 18.99 -0.78 -13.31
C SER A 89 17.69 -0.12 -12.87
N GLN A 90 16.96 -0.77 -11.97
CA GLN A 90 15.76 -0.22 -11.35
C GLN A 90 15.95 -0.01 -9.85
N MET A 91 15.38 1.07 -9.32
CA MET A 91 15.39 1.41 -7.90
C MET A 91 14.05 2.02 -7.51
N GLU A 92 13.53 1.69 -6.34
CA GLU A 92 12.33 2.33 -5.79
C GLU A 92 12.70 3.34 -4.71
N PHE A 93 11.95 4.43 -4.66
CA PHE A 93 12.17 5.56 -3.76
C PHE A 93 10.85 5.98 -3.13
N THR A 94 10.87 6.27 -1.83
CA THR A 94 9.76 6.92 -1.14
C THR A 94 10.16 8.34 -0.78
N LEU A 95 9.34 9.32 -1.15
CA LEU A 95 9.60 10.75 -0.94
C LEU A 95 8.28 11.53 -0.79
N GLN A 96 8.35 12.72 -0.20
CA GLN A 96 7.19 13.61 -0.08
C GLN A 96 6.80 14.19 -1.45
N ARG A 97 5.50 14.45 -1.66
CA ARG A 97 4.98 15.09 -2.86
C ARG A 97 5.59 16.47 -3.15
N GLY A 98 5.87 17.25 -2.10
CA GLY A 98 6.45 18.59 -2.20
C GLY A 98 7.98 18.64 -2.15
N GLU A 99 8.68 17.51 -2.05
CA GLU A 99 10.15 17.50 -2.03
C GLU A 99 10.74 17.46 -3.44
N PRO A 100 11.82 18.22 -3.74
CA PRO A 100 12.49 18.16 -5.03
C PRO A 100 13.11 16.78 -5.34
N LEU A 101 13.07 16.39 -6.62
CA LEU A 101 13.62 15.13 -7.11
C LEU A 101 15.17 15.01 -7.00
N GLN A 102 15.86 16.09 -6.63
CA GLN A 102 17.33 16.13 -6.53
C GLN A 102 17.94 15.01 -5.68
N LYS A 103 17.35 14.69 -4.52
CA LYS A 103 17.85 13.64 -3.63
C LYS A 103 17.79 12.27 -4.30
N LEU A 104 16.64 11.96 -4.91
CA LEU A 104 16.40 10.74 -5.68
C LEU A 104 17.39 10.60 -6.84
N MET A 105 17.55 11.64 -7.66
CA MET A 105 18.46 11.63 -8.81
C MET A 105 19.93 11.45 -8.40
N SER A 106 20.35 12.12 -7.33
CA SER A 106 21.72 12.04 -6.81
C SER A 106 22.01 10.65 -6.25
N HIS A 107 21.05 10.07 -5.53
CA HIS A 107 21.16 8.72 -4.99
C HIS A 107 21.27 7.68 -6.11
N TYR A 108 20.41 7.77 -7.13
CA TYR A 108 20.44 6.86 -8.28
C TYR A 108 21.79 6.89 -9.00
N ARG A 109 22.33 8.10 -9.28
CA ARG A 109 23.65 8.27 -9.91
C ARG A 109 24.76 7.60 -9.10
N LYS A 110 24.76 7.80 -7.78
CA LYS A 110 25.75 7.21 -6.87
C LYS A 110 25.64 5.69 -6.83
N ALA A 111 24.43 5.16 -6.72
CA ALA A 111 24.17 3.72 -6.61
C ALA A 111 24.58 2.96 -7.89
N GLN A 112 24.33 3.53 -9.06
CA GLN A 112 24.68 2.92 -10.34
C GLN A 112 26.15 3.17 -10.77
N GLY A 113 26.97 3.81 -9.92
CA GLY A 113 28.38 4.07 -10.23
C GLY A 113 28.61 5.15 -11.31
N PHE A 114 27.57 5.86 -11.72
CA PHE A 114 27.63 6.94 -12.70
C PHE A 114 28.12 8.24 -12.05
N GLY A 115 29.37 8.24 -11.56
CA GLY A 115 29.93 9.34 -10.79
C GLY A 115 29.97 10.69 -11.54
N ARG A 116 30.35 10.70 -12.83
CA ARG A 116 30.40 11.90 -13.68
C ARG A 116 29.58 11.80 -14.98
N CYS A 117 28.92 10.68 -15.23
CA CYS A 117 28.13 10.51 -16.44
C CYS A 117 26.89 11.41 -16.41
N LYS A 118 26.60 12.07 -17.54
CA LYS A 118 25.44 12.94 -17.68
C LYS A 118 24.19 12.09 -17.87
N LEU A 119 23.54 11.71 -16.78
CA LEU A 119 22.21 11.10 -16.84
C LEU A 119 21.13 12.17 -17.00
N ALA A 120 20.20 11.92 -17.91
CA ALA A 120 18.95 12.64 -18.06
C ALA A 120 17.78 11.78 -17.53
N PHE A 121 16.88 12.42 -16.80
CA PHE A 121 15.72 11.78 -16.19
C PHE A 121 14.47 12.27 -16.92
N TYR A 122 13.52 11.38 -17.16
CA TYR A 122 12.29 11.66 -17.89
C TYR A 122 11.07 11.10 -17.16
N PHE A 123 9.95 11.79 -17.29
CA PHE A 123 8.63 11.34 -16.90
C PHE A 123 7.64 11.78 -17.99
N ASP A 124 6.80 10.86 -18.47
CA ASP A 124 5.88 11.08 -19.59
C ASP A 124 6.54 11.74 -20.82
N GLY A 125 7.78 11.33 -21.12
CA GLY A 125 8.58 11.87 -22.22
C GLY A 125 9.14 13.28 -21.98
N GLN A 126 8.80 13.94 -20.87
CA GLN A 126 9.36 15.24 -20.51
C GLN A 126 10.63 15.09 -19.67
N ARG A 127 11.66 15.86 -20.03
CA ARG A 127 12.91 15.90 -19.26
C ARG A 127 12.70 16.60 -17.92
N LEU A 128 13.10 15.93 -16.84
CA LEU A 128 12.97 16.42 -15.47
C LEU A 128 14.16 17.28 -15.06
N ALA A 129 13.87 18.37 -14.35
CA ALA A 129 14.87 19.12 -13.59
C ALA A 129 14.95 18.60 -12.15
N ALA A 130 16.11 18.72 -11.52
CA ALA A 130 16.31 18.28 -10.14
C ALA A 130 15.48 19.09 -9.12
N THR A 131 15.03 20.30 -9.50
CA THR A 131 14.22 21.20 -8.68
C THR A 131 12.72 20.90 -8.74
N CYS A 132 12.25 20.16 -9.76
CA CYS A 132 10.83 19.81 -9.88
C CYS A 132 10.40 18.93 -8.70
N THR A 133 9.15 19.08 -8.29
CA THR A 133 8.52 18.22 -7.29
C THR A 133 7.57 17.22 -7.94
N PRO A 134 7.34 16.04 -7.33
CA PRO A 134 6.30 15.12 -7.77
C PRO A 134 4.91 15.76 -7.89
N GLU A 135 4.56 16.67 -6.97
CA GLU A 135 3.28 17.39 -6.98
C GLU A 135 3.10 18.26 -8.22
N GLU A 136 4.12 19.05 -8.60
CA GLU A 136 4.10 19.90 -9.80
C GLU A 136 3.98 19.07 -11.09
N LEU A 137 4.49 17.84 -11.07
CA LEU A 137 4.50 16.91 -12.19
C LEU A 137 3.26 16.01 -12.23
N GLY A 138 2.39 16.07 -11.23
CA GLY A 138 1.20 15.21 -11.13
C GLY A 138 1.52 13.73 -10.90
N MET A 139 2.66 13.42 -10.29
CA MET A 139 3.09 12.03 -10.06
C MET A 139 2.31 11.33 -8.94
N GLU A 140 2.10 10.04 -9.13
CA GLU A 140 1.43 9.13 -8.20
C GLU A 140 2.36 7.99 -7.75
N SER A 141 1.92 7.27 -6.70
CA SER A 141 2.65 6.10 -6.26
C SER A 141 2.57 5.00 -7.32
N GLY A 142 3.72 4.45 -7.68
CA GLY A 142 3.87 3.45 -8.75
C GLY A 142 4.39 4.02 -10.06
N ASP A 143 4.44 5.36 -10.20
CA ASP A 143 4.95 6.01 -11.41
C ASP A 143 6.45 5.74 -11.63
N VAL A 144 6.83 5.80 -12.91
CA VAL A 144 8.17 5.45 -13.37
C VAL A 144 8.89 6.68 -13.92
N ILE A 145 10.08 6.95 -13.39
CA ILE A 145 11.05 7.89 -13.95
C ILE A 145 12.06 7.11 -14.79
N GLU A 146 12.14 7.43 -16.07
CA GLU A 146 13.09 6.81 -16.99
C GLU A 146 14.45 7.52 -16.94
N VAL A 147 15.54 6.74 -17.00
CA VAL A 147 16.91 7.26 -16.98
C VAL A 147 17.64 6.92 -18.26
N TRP A 148 18.13 7.96 -18.92
CA TRP A 148 18.86 7.90 -20.18
C TRP A 148 20.29 8.43 -19.96
N SER A 149 21.28 7.70 -20.45
CA SER A 149 22.71 8.04 -20.38
C SER A 149 23.25 8.48 -21.73
#